data_AF-A0A2M7AB65-F1
#
_entry.id   AF-A0A2M7AB65-F1
#
_cell.length_a   1.000
_cell.length_b   1.000
_cell.length_c   1.000
_cell.angle_alpha   90.00
_cell.angle_beta   90.00
_cell.angle_gamma   90.00
#
_symmetry.space_group_name_H-M   'P 1'
#
loop_
_entity.id
_entity.type
_entity.pdbx_description
1 polymer ?
#
loop_
_entity_poly.entity_id
_entity_poly.type
_entity_poly.pdbx_seq_one_letter_code
_entity_poly.pdbx_strand_id
1 'polypeptide(L)'
;MSDDIGEIDSVAVDLTFRHLGIARRLTELVFEWFRERGIKTCSLEARPTNKPAIRLYKGMGFQIVETLKSYYDDGSDAYLMRMSI
;
A
#
# COMPACT_ATOMS: atom_id res chain seq x y z
N MET A 1 2.94 -13.72 20.28
CA MET A 1 3.52 -12.40 19.95
C MET A 1 2.78 -11.96 18.70
N SER A 2 2.04 -10.86 18.73
CA SER A 2 1.49 -10.30 17.49
C SER A 2 2.68 -9.88 16.63
N ASP A 3 2.75 -10.34 15.39
CA ASP A 3 3.71 -9.77 14.45
C ASP A 3 3.28 -8.33 14.17
N ASP A 4 4.15 -7.36 14.48
CA ASP A 4 3.89 -5.96 14.19
C ASP A 4 3.74 -5.77 12.67
N ILE A 5 2.73 -4.99 12.27
CA ILE A 5 2.42 -4.67 10.88
C ILE A 5 2.83 -3.22 10.63
N GLY A 6 3.62 -2.99 9.59
CA GLY A 6 3.95 -1.66 9.11
C GLY A 6 2.87 -1.13 8.18
N GLU A 7 2.39 0.09 8.41
CA GLU A 7 1.35 0.72 7.60
C GLU A 7 1.94 1.82 6.71
N ILE A 8 1.47 1.90 5.47
CA ILE A 8 1.78 3.00 4.55
C ILE A 8 0.54 3.87 4.39
N ASP A 9 0.53 5.01 5.08
CA ASP A 9 -0.59 5.96 5.03
C ASP A 9 -0.76 6.62 3.66
N SER A 10 0.36 6.99 3.02
CA SER A 10 0.31 7.73 1.77
C SER A 10 1.54 7.55 0.90
N VAL A 11 1.30 7.37 -0.40
CA VAL A 11 2.30 7.46 -1.45
C VAL A 11 1.73 8.32 -2.56
N ALA A 12 2.39 9.42 -2.86
CA ALA A 12 2.00 10.34 -3.91
C ALA A 12 3.16 10.55 -4.89
N VAL A 13 2.83 10.52 -6.18
CA VAL A 13 3.75 10.90 -7.27
C VAL A 13 3.01 11.88 -8.16
N ASP A 14 3.67 13.02 -8.39
CA ASP A 14 3.18 14.06 -9.29
C ASP A 14 2.84 13.48 -10.66
N LEU A 15 1.78 13.98 -11.29
CA LEU A 15 1.25 13.48 -12.56
C LEU A 15 2.30 13.46 -13.67
N THR A 16 3.18 14.46 -13.70
CA THR A 16 4.23 14.61 -14.73
C THR A 16 5.36 13.59 -14.58
N PHE A 17 5.48 12.93 -13.43
CA PHE A 17 6.52 11.94 -13.12
C PHE A 17 5.99 10.51 -12.96
N ARG A 18 4.73 10.25 -13.34
CA ARG A 18 4.16 8.90 -13.29
C ARG A 18 4.80 7.98 -14.35
N HIS A 19 4.64 6.68 -14.15
CA HIS A 19 5.17 5.63 -15.04
C HIS A 19 6.70 5.52 -15.10
N LEU A 20 7.44 6.28 -14.27
CA LEU A 20 8.89 6.20 -14.13
C LEU A 20 9.36 5.24 -13.00
N GLY A 21 8.44 4.46 -12.42
CA GLY A 21 8.77 3.54 -11.32
C GLY A 21 8.96 4.19 -9.94
N ILE A 22 8.75 5.51 -9.81
CA ILE A 22 8.99 6.27 -8.57
C ILE A 22 8.18 5.72 -7.39
N ALA A 23 6.87 5.51 -7.55
CA ALA A 23 6.03 4.99 -6.47
C ALA A 23 6.50 3.62 -5.97
N ARG A 24 6.93 2.73 -6.88
CA ARG A 24 7.51 1.43 -6.54
C ARG A 24 8.79 1.62 -5.70
N ARG A 25 9.70 2.48 -6.15
CA ARG A 25 10.96 2.71 -5.45
C ARG A 25 10.74 3.31 -4.06
N LEU A 26 9.80 4.25 -3.91
CA LEU A 26 9.43 4.79 -2.60
C LEU A 26 8.91 3.70 -1.66
N THR A 27 8.00 2.85 -2.14
CA THR A 27 7.47 1.73 -1.34
C THR A 27 8.54 0.70 -0.99
N GLU A 28 9.48 0.38 -1.89
CA GLU A 28 10.61 -0.51 -1.60
C GLU A 28 11.53 0.04 -0.51
N LEU A 29 11.80 1.35 -0.50
CA LEU A 29 12.58 2.00 0.56
C LEU A 29 11.88 1.89 1.93
N VAL A 30 10.54 1.97 1.95
CA VAL A 30 9.76 1.74 3.17
C VAL A 30 9.88 0.28 3.64
N PHE A 31 9.94 -0.69 2.72
CA PHE A 31 10.17 -2.09 3.10
C PHE A 31 11.53 -2.31 3.72
N GLU A 32 12.58 -1.68 3.17
CA GLU A 32 13.92 -1.68 3.78
C GLU A 32 13.85 -1.14 5.22
N TRP A 33 13.19 0.01 5.42
CA TRP A 33 13.00 0.63 6.74
C TRP A 33 12.21 -0.24 7.74
N PHE A 34 11.18 -0.95 7.26
CA PHE A 34 10.40 -1.91 8.07
C PHE A 34 11.24 -3.14 8.46
N ARG A 35 11.98 -3.73 7.52
CA ARG A 35 12.83 -4.91 7.77
C ARG A 35 13.91 -4.63 8.81
N GLU A 36 14.51 -3.45 8.78
CA GLU A 36 15.46 -2.99 9.81
C GLU A 36 14.87 -2.96 11.23
N ARG A 37 13.53 -2.88 11.35
CA ARG A 37 12.78 -2.87 12.61
C ARG A 37 12.16 -4.23 12.95
N GLY A 38 12.45 -5.27 12.17
CA GLY A 38 11.89 -6.60 12.36
C GLY A 38 10.42 -6.73 11.94
N ILE A 39 9.86 -5.74 11.23
CA ILE A 39 8.51 -5.80 10.67
C ILE A 39 8.53 -6.66 9.40
N LYS A 40 7.62 -7.63 9.34
CA LYS A 40 7.55 -8.64 8.27
C LYS A 40 6.31 -8.55 7.39
N THR A 41 5.39 -7.65 7.73
CA THR A 41 4.15 -7.45 6.98
C THR A 41 3.94 -5.97 6.78
N CYS A 42 3.61 -5.59 5.54
CA CYS A 42 3.16 -4.24 5.20
C CYS A 42 1.67 -4.24 4.87
N SER A 43 0.94 -3.25 5.37
CA SER A 43 -0.44 -2.96 5.00
C SER A 43 -0.59 -1.56 4.40
N LEU A 44 -1.64 -1.40 3.60
CA LEU A 44 -2.13 -0.12 3.12
C LEU A 44 -3.59 -0.23 2.72
N GLU A 45 -4.25 0.92 2.66
CA GLU A 45 -5.60 1.09 2.16
C GLU A 45 -5.58 1.78 0.80
N ALA A 46 -6.38 1.28 -0.13
CA ALA A 46 -6.51 1.89 -1.44
C ALA A 46 -7.96 1.93 -1.90
N ARG A 47 -8.39 3.09 -2.40
CA ARG A 47 -9.69 3.25 -3.05
C ARG A 47 -9.84 2.24 -4.20
N PRO A 48 -10.94 1.47 -4.28
CA PRO A 48 -11.19 0.54 -5.39
C PRO A 48 -11.17 1.19 -6.77
N THR A 49 -11.46 2.50 -6.85
CA THR A 49 -11.43 3.30 -8.07
C THR A 49 -10.02 3.73 -8.49
N ASN A 50 -9.03 3.69 -7.59
CA ASN A 50 -7.63 4.01 -7.88
C ASN A 50 -6.92 2.85 -8.58
N LYS A 51 -7.36 2.51 -9.79
CA LYS A 51 -6.83 1.40 -10.58
C LYS A 51 -5.30 1.46 -10.79
N PRO A 52 -4.65 2.62 -10.99
CA PRO A 52 -3.20 2.70 -11.06
C PRO A 52 -2.50 2.20 -9.79
N ALA A 53 -2.94 2.64 -8.61
CA ALA A 53 -2.36 2.20 -7.33
C ALA A 53 -2.61 0.71 -7.09
N ILE A 54 -3.84 0.22 -7.34
CA ILE A 54 -4.15 -1.21 -7.20
C ILE A 54 -3.26 -2.08 -8.10
N ARG A 55 -3.02 -1.67 -9.35
CA ARG A 55 -2.10 -2.40 -10.24
C ARG A 55 -0.67 -2.36 -9.75
N LEU A 56 -0.20 -1.20 -9.27
CA LEU A 56 1.13 -1.07 -8.69
C LEU A 56 1.30 -2.06 -7.53
N TYR A 57 0.43 -1.99 -6.52
CA TYR A 57 0.55 -2.79 -5.31
C TYR A 57 0.38 -4.29 -5.58
N LYS A 58 -0.58 -4.69 -6.42
CA LYS A 58 -0.67 -6.09 -6.89
C LYS A 58 0.60 -6.56 -7.59
N GLY A 59 1.18 -5.72 -8.45
CA GLY A 59 2.46 -5.99 -9.12
C GLY A 59 3.69 -5.95 -8.20
N MET A 60 3.53 -5.55 -6.93
CA MET A 60 4.57 -5.66 -5.91
C MET A 60 4.39 -6.92 -5.05
N GLY A 61 3.21 -7.55 -5.07
CA GLY A 61 2.90 -8.75 -4.28
C GLY A 61 1.77 -8.57 -3.28
N PHE A 62 1.25 -7.35 -3.10
CA PHE A 62 0.13 -7.11 -2.21
C PHE A 62 -1.14 -7.84 -2.67
N GLN A 63 -1.84 -8.41 -1.70
CA GLN A 63 -3.15 -9.03 -1.87
C GLN A 63 -4.21 -8.18 -1.18
N ILE A 64 -5.40 -8.11 -1.78
CA ILE A 64 -6.57 -7.53 -1.10
C ILE A 64 -7.01 -8.56 -0.05
N VAL A 65 -6.96 -8.19 1.22
CA VAL A 65 -7.37 -9.06 2.33
C VAL A 65 -8.78 -8.76 2.81
N GLU A 66 -9.23 -7.52 2.65
CA GLU A 66 -10.56 -7.08 3.08
C GLU A 66 -11.05 -5.90 2.23
N THR A 67 -12.37 -5.76 2.11
CA THR A 67 -13.01 -4.52 1.63
C THR A 67 -13.66 -3.81 2.81
N LEU A 68 -13.06 -2.70 3.22
CA LEU A 68 -13.54 -1.85 4.31
C LEU A 68 -14.69 -0.99 3.80
N LYS A 69 -15.89 -1.15 4.37
CA LYS A 69 -17.09 -0.42 3.96
C LYS A 69 -17.11 0.99 4.51
N SER A 70 -17.44 1.96 3.66
CA SER A 70 -17.56 3.38 4.03
C SER A 70 -16.34 3.91 4.81
N TYR A 71 -15.13 3.51 4.36
CA TYR A 71 -13.88 3.81 5.04
C TYR A 71 -13.47 5.29 4.95
N TYR A 72 -13.69 5.90 3.79
CA TYR A 72 -13.39 7.32 3.59
C TYR A 72 -14.59 8.21 3.96
N ASP A 73 -14.32 9.47 4.32
CA ASP A 73 -15.34 10.46 4.73
C ASP A 73 -16.46 10.69 3.69
N ASP A 74 -16.16 10.43 2.41
CA ASP A 74 -17.13 10.51 1.32
C ASP A 74 -18.04 9.27 1.20
N GLY A 75 -17.94 8.33 2.13
CA GLY A 75 -18.70 7.08 2.17
C GLY A 75 -18.19 6.01 1.22
N SER A 76 -17.06 6.23 0.54
CA SER A 76 -16.49 5.21 -0.34
C SER A 76 -15.72 4.13 0.41
N ASP A 77 -15.75 2.92 -0.16
CA ASP A 77 -15.02 1.76 0.36
C ASP A 77 -13.50 1.91 0.16
N ALA A 78 -12.74 1.15 0.95
CA ALA A 78 -11.31 0.91 0.74
C ALA A 78 -11.03 -0.58 0.58
N TYR A 79 -10.00 -0.91 -0.20
CA TYR A 79 -9.35 -2.21 -0.10
C TYR A 79 -8.24 -2.13 0.93
N LEU A 80 -8.31 -2.97 1.96
CA LEU A 80 -7.16 -3.27 2.80
C LEU A 80 -6.28 -4.26 2.04
N MET A 81 -5.05 -3.86 1.76
CA MET A 81 -4.06 -4.65 1.04
C MET A 81 -2.91 -5.02 1.98
N ARG A 82 -2.42 -6.26 1.90
CA ARG A 82 -1.27 -6.73 2.70
C ARG A 82 -0.27 -7.52 1.87
N MET A 83 1.00 -7.45 2.27
CA MET A 83 2.11 -8.22 1.72
C MET A 83 3.07 -8.61 2.83
N SER A 84 3.61 -9.82 2.78
CA SER A 84 4.79 -10.20 3.57
C SER A 84 6.05 -9.63 2.90
N ILE A 85 6.86 -8.91 3.67
CA ILE A 85 8.07 -8.22 3.21
C ILE A 85 9.31 -8.82 3.84
#